data_AF-A0A972KVM7-F1
#
_entry.id   AF-A0A972KVM7-F1
#
_cell.length_a   1.000
_cell.length_b   1.000
_cell.length_c   1.000
_cell.angle_alpha   90.00
_cell.angle_beta   90.00
_cell.angle_gamma   90.00
#
_symmetry.space_group_name_H-M   'P 1'
#
loop_
_entity.id
_entity.type
_entity.pdbx_description
1 polymer ?
#
loop_
_entity_poly.entity_id
_entity_poly.type
_entity_poly.pdbx_seq_one_letter_code
_entity_poly.pdbx_strand_id
1 'polypeptide(L)'
;AHKFDPGTQQWTAFAEDANNTLGSAASSGGVCPLPGDAAYESGGVANGLVAGNDCVQVTIEDNGANDSNAAAGTIADPIGFGGSSASVQTVNTRPASANAGGCTLAGSATTAEKRADWWLLSGLLGWLGLSMHRRRTR
;
A
#
# COMPACT_ATOMS: atom_id res chain seq x y z
N ALA A 1 -0.87 -15.01 14.86
CA ALA A 1 0.30 -14.27 14.34
C ALA A 1 0.49 -12.92 15.05
N HIS A 2 1.55 -12.15 14.74
CA HIS A 2 1.73 -10.78 15.23
C HIS A 2 1.64 -9.75 14.09
N LYS A 3 1.02 -8.61 14.37
CA LYS A 3 0.97 -7.44 13.47
C LYS A 3 1.71 -6.26 14.09
N PHE A 4 2.28 -5.42 13.24
CA PHE A 4 2.88 -4.16 13.67
C PHE A 4 1.83 -3.04 13.61
N ASP A 5 1.67 -2.30 14.70
CA ASP A 5 0.82 -1.11 14.75
C ASP A 5 1.70 0.16 14.62
N PRO A 6 1.58 0.92 13.52
CA PRO A 6 2.38 2.13 13.31
C PRO A 6 2.00 3.28 14.25
N GLY A 7 0.77 3.30 14.79
CA GLY A 7 0.32 4.34 15.72
C GLY A 7 0.95 4.23 17.09
N THR A 8 1.18 2.99 17.55
CA THR A 8 1.85 2.71 18.84
C THR A 8 3.32 2.30 18.68
N GLN A 9 3.78 2.03 17.45
CA GLN A 9 5.11 1.48 17.13
C GLN A 9 5.40 0.15 17.84
N GLN A 10 4.37 -0.66 18.07
CA GLN A 10 4.47 -1.91 18.81
C GLN A 10 3.97 -3.10 17.98
N TRP A 11 4.53 -4.26 18.28
CA TRP A 11 3.98 -5.53 17.82
C TRP A 11 2.82 -5.94 18.73
N THR A 12 1.67 -6.21 18.14
CA THR A 12 0.49 -6.72 18.83
C THR A 12 0.05 -8.05 18.20
N ALA A 13 -0.78 -8.81 18.89
CA ALA A 13 -1.36 -10.03 18.33
C ALA A 13 -2.36 -9.67 17.23
N PHE A 14 -2.40 -10.47 16.15
CA PHE A 14 -3.50 -10.45 15.20
C PHE A 14 -4.65 -11.30 15.79
N ALA A 15 -5.85 -10.72 15.87
CA ALA A 15 -7.01 -11.40 16.44
C ALA A 15 -7.67 -12.27 15.37
N GLU A 16 -7.36 -13.58 15.38
CA GLU A 16 -7.86 -14.53 14.38
C GLU A 16 -9.26 -15.05 14.75
N ASP A 17 -10.18 -15.06 13.79
CA ASP A 17 -11.53 -15.64 13.93
C ASP A 17 -12.09 -16.04 12.55
N ALA A 18 -13.41 -16.26 12.45
CA ALA A 18 -14.06 -16.65 11.20
C ALA A 18 -14.03 -15.56 10.11
N ASN A 19 -13.88 -14.29 10.48
CA ASN A 19 -13.84 -13.13 9.58
C ASN A 19 -12.45 -12.49 9.49
N ASN A 20 -11.50 -12.93 10.33
CA ASN A 20 -10.14 -12.43 10.41
C ASN A 20 -9.13 -13.58 10.23
N THR A 21 -8.57 -13.71 9.04
CA THR A 21 -7.71 -14.86 8.67
C THR A 21 -6.39 -14.42 8.05
N LEU A 22 -5.39 -15.32 8.13
CA LEU A 22 -4.06 -15.15 7.56
C LEU A 22 -3.67 -16.37 6.74
N GLY A 23 -3.28 -16.16 5.48
CA GLY A 23 -2.83 -17.22 4.60
C GLY A 23 -1.51 -16.87 3.94
N SER A 24 -0.79 -17.89 3.49
CA SER A 24 0.42 -17.70 2.68
C SER A 24 0.45 -18.67 1.52
N ALA A 25 1.07 -18.26 0.43
CA ALA A 25 1.23 -19.08 -0.77
C ALA A 25 2.60 -18.85 -1.41
N ALA A 26 3.08 -19.83 -2.16
CA ALA A 26 4.24 -19.63 -3.02
C ALA A 26 3.84 -18.80 -4.25
N SER A 27 4.68 -17.86 -4.65
CA SER A 27 4.53 -17.14 -5.90
C SER A 27 4.86 -18.04 -7.09
N SER A 28 4.17 -17.80 -8.21
CA SER A 28 4.48 -18.41 -9.49
C SER A 28 5.20 -17.38 -10.35
N GLY A 29 6.53 -17.52 -10.50
CA GLY A 29 7.34 -16.58 -11.26
C GLY A 29 7.38 -15.17 -10.65
N GLY A 30 7.31 -15.06 -9.32
CA GLY A 30 7.28 -13.79 -8.60
C GLY A 30 5.90 -13.12 -8.55
N VAL A 31 4.86 -13.80 -9.05
CA VAL A 31 3.47 -13.31 -9.01
C VAL A 31 2.67 -14.11 -7.98
N CYS A 32 2.01 -13.39 -7.08
CA CYS A 32 1.15 -14.00 -6.08
C CYS A 32 -0.19 -14.47 -6.65
N PRO A 33 -0.78 -15.55 -6.11
CA PRO A 33 -2.15 -15.94 -6.44
C PRO A 33 -3.14 -14.81 -6.17
N LEU A 34 -4.28 -14.83 -6.86
CA LEU A 34 -5.31 -13.81 -6.71
C LEU A 34 -5.86 -13.78 -5.26
N PRO A 35 -6.30 -12.62 -4.76
CA PRO A 35 -6.97 -12.55 -3.47
C PRO A 35 -8.17 -13.51 -3.41
N GLY A 36 -8.25 -14.33 -2.36
CA GLY A 36 -9.26 -15.37 -2.18
C GLY A 36 -8.95 -16.70 -2.87
N ASP A 37 -7.79 -16.86 -3.50
CA ASP A 37 -7.37 -18.13 -4.08
C ASP A 37 -7.15 -19.21 -3.01
N ALA A 38 -7.57 -20.44 -3.30
CA ALA A 38 -7.37 -21.59 -2.42
C ALA A 38 -5.90 -21.90 -2.14
N ALA A 39 -4.96 -21.38 -2.94
CA ALA A 39 -3.53 -21.47 -2.67
C ALA A 39 -3.14 -20.90 -1.30
N TYR A 40 -3.84 -19.87 -0.81
CA TYR A 40 -3.59 -19.28 0.51
C TYR A 40 -4.13 -20.14 1.68
N GLU A 41 -5.01 -21.08 1.37
CA GLU A 41 -5.53 -22.09 2.30
C GLU A 41 -4.67 -23.37 2.28
N SER A 42 -3.70 -23.46 1.37
CA SER A 42 -2.86 -24.64 1.21
C SER A 42 -1.75 -24.67 2.27
N GLY A 43 -1.88 -25.58 3.23
CA GLY A 43 -0.90 -25.74 4.31
C GLY A 43 -1.40 -26.51 5.53
N GLY A 44 -2.71 -26.75 5.65
CA GLY A 44 -3.29 -27.49 6.78
C GLY A 44 -3.20 -26.74 8.12
N VAL A 45 -2.77 -25.49 8.09
CA VAL A 45 -2.80 -24.56 9.22
C VAL A 45 -3.86 -23.53 8.87
N ALA A 46 -5.08 -23.71 9.37
CA ALA A 46 -6.06 -22.63 9.35
C ALA A 46 -5.39 -21.41 9.99
N ASN A 47 -5.33 -20.29 9.27
CA ASN A 47 -4.67 -19.05 9.69
C ASN A 47 -3.12 -19.12 9.81
N GLY A 48 -2.45 -19.87 8.93
CA GLY A 48 -1.01 -20.10 9.03
C GLY A 48 -0.16 -19.42 7.95
N LEU A 49 0.93 -18.77 8.40
CA LEU A 49 2.07 -18.44 7.53
C LEU A 49 2.99 -19.66 7.44
N VAL A 50 3.22 -20.16 6.23
CA VAL A 50 4.07 -21.32 5.96
C VAL A 50 5.47 -20.82 5.54
N ALA A 51 6.50 -21.32 6.19
CA ALA A 51 7.87 -20.93 5.87
C ALA A 51 8.23 -21.30 4.42
N GLY A 52 8.86 -20.37 3.70
CA GLY A 52 9.22 -20.53 2.29
C GLY A 52 8.19 -19.96 1.32
N ASN A 53 6.97 -19.67 1.77
CA ASN A 53 6.01 -18.88 1.01
C ASN A 53 6.40 -17.40 1.05
N ASP A 54 6.21 -16.72 -0.08
CA ASP A 54 6.56 -15.32 -0.31
C ASP A 54 5.34 -14.43 -0.56
N CYS A 55 4.16 -15.03 -0.72
CA CYS A 55 2.89 -14.33 -0.79
C CYS A 55 2.12 -14.48 0.52
N VAL A 56 1.51 -13.38 0.97
CA VAL A 56 0.68 -13.33 2.17
C VAL A 56 -0.67 -12.73 1.82
N GLN A 57 -1.74 -13.40 2.25
CA GLN A 57 -3.09 -12.87 2.21
C GLN A 57 -3.56 -12.61 3.64
N VAL A 58 -4.17 -11.45 3.83
CA VAL A 58 -4.78 -11.06 5.10
C VAL A 58 -6.23 -10.69 4.85
N THR A 59 -7.14 -11.30 5.59
CA THR A 59 -8.56 -10.97 5.58
C THR A 59 -8.92 -10.39 6.93
N ILE A 60 -9.59 -9.23 6.93
CA ILE A 60 -9.99 -8.52 8.14
C ILE A 60 -11.43 -8.05 8.00
N GLU A 61 -12.13 -8.01 9.13
CA GLU A 61 -13.48 -7.48 9.24
C GLU A 61 -13.46 -5.94 9.39
N ASP A 62 -14.28 -5.25 8.60
CA ASP A 62 -14.53 -3.81 8.72
C ASP A 62 -15.09 -3.49 10.10
N ASN A 63 -14.47 -2.53 10.80
CA ASN A 63 -14.79 -2.17 12.18
C ASN A 63 -14.58 -3.33 13.20
N GLY A 64 -13.70 -4.28 12.86
CA GLY A 64 -13.29 -5.39 13.72
C GLY A 64 -12.01 -5.11 14.52
N ALA A 65 -11.57 -6.08 15.34
CA ALA A 65 -10.40 -5.95 16.21
C ALA A 65 -9.06 -5.73 15.46
N ASN A 66 -9.01 -6.06 14.18
CA ASN A 66 -7.83 -5.86 13.33
C ASN A 66 -7.91 -4.61 12.45
N ASP A 67 -9.07 -3.95 12.36
CA ASP A 67 -9.26 -2.70 11.62
C ASP A 67 -8.81 -1.51 12.49
N SER A 68 -7.95 -0.65 11.94
CA SER A 68 -7.40 0.48 12.69
C SER A 68 -8.31 1.70 12.72
N ASN A 69 -9.43 1.65 12.00
CA ASN A 69 -10.50 2.64 12.13
C ASN A 69 -11.78 1.98 12.65
N ALA A 70 -12.56 2.76 13.40
CA ALA A 70 -13.86 2.33 13.94
C ALA A 70 -15.05 2.83 13.07
N ALA A 71 -14.79 3.26 11.84
CA ALA A 71 -15.75 3.90 10.96
C ALA A 71 -16.21 2.92 9.88
N ALA A 72 -17.44 2.42 10.03
CA ALA A 72 -18.03 1.51 9.06
C ALA A 72 -17.93 2.04 7.62
N GLY A 73 -17.37 1.23 6.72
CA GLY A 73 -17.32 1.51 5.29
C GLY A 73 -15.93 1.84 4.80
N THR A 74 -14.97 1.95 5.72
CA THR A 74 -13.56 2.08 5.42
C THR A 74 -12.84 0.99 6.18
N ILE A 75 -11.99 0.23 5.50
CA ILE A 75 -11.01 -0.63 6.16
C ILE A 75 -9.71 0.14 6.14
N ALA A 76 -9.20 0.50 7.32
CA ALA A 76 -7.92 1.17 7.44
C ALA A 76 -6.93 0.09 7.85
N ASP A 77 -6.07 -0.29 6.92
CA ASP A 77 -5.11 -1.35 7.15
C ASP A 77 -3.92 -0.87 8.00
N PRO A 78 -3.74 -1.32 9.26
CA PRO A 78 -2.54 -1.00 10.03
C PRO A 78 -1.34 -1.89 9.71
N ILE A 79 -1.46 -2.99 8.94
CA ILE A 79 -0.36 -3.96 8.81
C ILE A 79 0.76 -3.40 7.92
N GLY A 80 1.79 -2.87 8.58
CA GLY A 80 3.07 -2.60 7.94
C GLY A 80 3.89 -3.89 7.80
N PHE A 81 4.11 -4.36 6.58
CA PHE A 81 5.13 -5.37 6.31
C PHE A 81 6.50 -4.69 6.32
N GLY A 82 7.34 -5.02 7.31
CA GLY A 82 8.68 -4.47 7.45
C GLY A 82 9.61 -4.98 6.34
N GLY A 83 9.63 -4.31 5.18
CA GLY A 83 10.48 -4.65 4.06
C GLY A 83 10.08 -3.91 2.78
N SER A 84 11.05 -3.67 1.90
CA SER A 84 10.94 -2.93 0.63
C SER A 84 9.63 -3.22 -0.10
N SER A 85 8.81 -2.18 -0.29
CA SER A 85 7.63 -2.07 -1.16
C SER A 85 7.06 -3.41 -1.68
N ALA A 86 6.32 -4.13 -0.83
CA ALA A 86 5.46 -5.22 -1.31
C ALA A 86 4.32 -4.62 -2.15
N SER A 87 4.02 -5.22 -3.31
CA SER A 87 2.84 -4.86 -4.10
C SER A 87 1.60 -5.39 -3.38
N VAL A 88 0.96 -4.55 -2.57
CA VAL A 88 -0.29 -4.90 -1.88
C VAL A 88 -1.45 -4.74 -2.87
N GLN A 89 -2.21 -5.81 -3.09
CA GLN A 89 -3.48 -5.77 -3.83
C GLN A 89 -4.62 -5.82 -2.81
N THR A 90 -5.26 -4.68 -2.57
CA THR A 90 -6.41 -4.61 -1.66
C THR A 90 -7.70 -4.84 -2.43
N VAL A 91 -8.48 -5.86 -2.05
CA VAL A 91 -9.82 -6.11 -2.60
C VAL A 91 -10.84 -5.83 -1.50
N ASN A 92 -11.67 -4.82 -1.71
CA ASN A 92 -12.81 -4.54 -0.84
C ASN A 92 -14.00 -5.39 -1.29
N THR A 93 -14.41 -6.36 -0.47
CA THR A 93 -15.55 -7.25 -0.74
C THR A 93 -16.90 -6.63 -0.32
N ARG A 94 -16.91 -5.44 0.28
CA ARG A 94 -18.13 -4.73 0.64
C ARG A 94 -18.86 -4.28 -0.63
N PRO A 95 -20.20 -4.41 -0.73
CA PRO A 95 -20.95 -3.82 -1.84
C PRO A 95 -20.62 -2.33 -1.90
N ALA A 96 -20.14 -1.87 -3.05
CA ALA A 96 -19.54 -0.56 -3.24
C ALA A 96 -20.43 0.56 -2.69
N SER A 97 -20.13 1.03 -1.48
CA SER A 97 -20.52 2.37 -1.06
C SER A 97 -19.45 3.30 -1.60
N ALA A 98 -19.85 4.26 -2.41
CA ALA A 98 -19.00 5.11 -3.25
C ALA A 98 -17.96 5.98 -2.52
N ASN A 99 -17.72 5.76 -1.22
CA ASN A 99 -16.83 6.57 -0.37
C ASN A 99 -15.81 5.75 0.45
N ALA A 100 -15.61 4.47 0.17
CA ALA A 100 -14.53 3.70 0.82
C ALA A 100 -13.17 4.18 0.29
N GLY A 101 -12.51 5.06 1.04
CA GLY A 101 -11.20 5.63 0.73
C GLY A 101 -10.11 4.57 0.77
N GLY A 102 -9.97 3.80 -0.31
CA GLY A 102 -8.77 3.04 -0.60
C GLY A 102 -7.72 3.96 -1.22
N CYS A 103 -6.46 3.80 -0.82
CA CYS A 103 -5.30 4.47 -1.42
C CYS A 103 -5.11 3.99 -2.87
N THR A 104 -5.91 4.54 -3.78
CA THR A 104 -5.48 4.65 -5.17
C THR A 104 -4.32 5.65 -5.20
N LEU A 105 -3.41 5.53 -6.17
CA LEU A 105 -2.57 6.66 -6.57
C LEU A 105 -3.54 7.79 -6.90
N ALA A 106 -3.82 8.65 -5.92
CA ALA A 106 -4.42 9.92 -6.19
C ALA A 106 -3.42 10.57 -7.14
N GLY A 107 -3.76 10.57 -8.42
CA GLY A 107 -3.38 11.64 -9.31
C GLY A 107 -3.91 12.90 -8.66
N SER A 108 -3.23 13.36 -7.61
CA SER A 108 -3.25 14.75 -7.23
C SER A 108 -2.81 15.41 -8.50
N ALA A 109 -3.77 15.90 -9.29
CA ALA A 109 -3.47 16.76 -10.40
C ALA A 109 -2.72 17.92 -9.75
N THR A 110 -1.39 17.85 -9.79
CA THR A 110 -0.57 18.94 -9.30
C THR A 110 -0.78 20.02 -10.33
N THR A 111 -1.75 20.89 -10.09
CA THR A 111 -1.94 22.10 -10.87
C THR A 111 -0.62 22.87 -10.83
N ALA A 112 -0.25 23.45 -11.97
CA ALA A 112 1.05 24.08 -12.19
C ALA A 112 1.43 25.12 -11.11
N GLU A 113 0.42 25.64 -10.41
CA GLU A 113 0.57 26.62 -9.34
C GLU A 113 1.24 26.09 -8.06
N LYS A 114 1.20 24.77 -7.78
CA LYS A 114 1.85 24.18 -6.59
C LYS A 114 3.30 23.75 -6.80
N ARG A 115 3.85 23.89 -8.01
CA ARG A 115 5.22 23.48 -8.32
C ARG A 115 6.10 24.70 -8.61
N ALA A 116 6.60 25.32 -7.55
CA ALA A 116 7.61 26.40 -7.62
C ALA A 116 8.87 25.97 -8.42
N ASP A 117 9.12 24.66 -8.52
CA ASP A 117 10.23 24.06 -9.26
C ASP A 117 10.25 24.43 -10.76
N TRP A 118 9.09 24.64 -11.39
CA TRP A 118 9.05 25.00 -12.82
C TRP A 118 9.59 26.41 -13.09
N TRP A 119 9.39 27.35 -12.15
CA TRP A 119 9.95 28.69 -12.25
C TRP A 119 11.48 28.67 -12.09
N LEU A 120 12.00 27.80 -11.21
CA LEU A 120 13.43 27.63 -11.01
C LEU A 120 14.13 27.06 -12.25
N LEU A 121 13.55 26.03 -12.87
CA LEU A 121 14.08 25.45 -14.11
C LEU A 121 14.05 26.45 -15.26
N SER A 122 12.95 27.19 -15.41
CA SER A 122 12.81 28.21 -16.44
C SER A 122 13.80 29.36 -16.26
N GLY A 123 14.00 29.83 -15.02
CA GLY A 123 14.99 30.84 -14.68
C GLY A 123 16.42 30.37 -14.94
N LEU A 124 16.76 29.13 -14.58
CA LEU A 124 18.07 28.53 -14.84
C LEU A 124 18.38 28.44 -16.34
N LEU A 125 17.43 27.94 -17.13
CA LEU A 125 17.56 27.82 -18.59
C LEU A 125 17.71 29.20 -19.26
N GLY A 126 16.92 30.19 -18.84
CA GLY A 126 17.04 31.57 -19.33
C GLY A 126 18.39 32.20 -18.98
N TRP A 127 18.87 32.02 -17.75
CA TRP A 127 20.18 32.53 -17.31
C TRP A 127 21.34 31.87 -18.06
N LEU A 128 21.29 30.55 -18.26
CA LEU A 128 22.27 29.83 -19.07
C LEU A 128 22.30 30.34 -20.52
N GLY A 129 21.12 30.56 -21.13
CA GLY A 129 21.02 31.12 -22.48
C GLY A 129 21.64 32.51 -22.62
N LEU A 130 21.33 33.42 -21.69
CA LEU A 130 21.91 34.78 -21.66
C LEU A 130 23.42 34.75 -21.39
N SER A 131 23.88 33.89 -20.48
CA SER A 131 25.30 33.77 -20.16
C SER A 131 26.12 33.25 -21.35
N MET A 132 25.55 32.34 -22.14
CA MET A 132 26.17 31.84 -23.38
C MET A 132 26.14 32.88 -24.49
N HIS A 133 25.06 33.65 -24.63
CA HIS A 133 24.99 34.74 -25.61
C HIS A 133 26.03 35.84 -25.32
N ARG A 134 26.21 36.20 -24.05
CA ARG A 134 27.16 37.22 -23.60
C ARG A 134 28.64 36.79 -23.75
N ARG A 135 28.90 35.48 -23.78
CA ARG A 135 30.23 34.91 -24.09
C ARG A 135 30.54 34.85 -25.59
N ARG A 136 29.52 34.92 -26.46
CA ARG A 136 29.68 34.90 -27.92
C ARG A 136 29.84 36.29 -28.54
N THR A 137 29.49 37.35 -27.81
CA THR A 137 29.57 38.74 -28.28
C THR A 137 30.78 39.52 -27.72
N ARG A 138 31.70 38.83 -27.04
CA ARG A 138 33.07 39.26 -26.78
C ARG A 138 34.02 38.42 -27.63
#